data_AF-A0A1M6LJL0-F1
#
_entry.id   AF-A0A1M6LJL0-F1
#
_cell.length_a   1.000
_cell.length_b   1.000
_cell.length_c   1.000
_cell.angle_alpha   90.00
_cell.angle_beta   90.00
_cell.angle_gamma   90.00
#
_symmetry.space_group_name_H-M   'P 1'
#
loop_
_entity.id
_entity.type
_entity.pdbx_description
1 polymer ?
#
loop_
_entity_poly.entity_id
_entity_poly.type
_entity_poly.pdbx_seq_one_letter_code
_entity_poly.pdbx_strand_id
1 'polypeptide(L)'
;MKTMDRGALITEAAMQTKMVRNLERWFSLLLALSGIGVVFLWWGANNENFQRLMQVSGGSLAVASFGAALIVKKGISNGKENIEKILRLAESDYS
;
A
#
# COMPACT_ATOMS: atom_id res chain seq x y z
N MET A 1 22.77 -22.08 -7.60
CA MET A 1 21.93 -20.89 -7.88
C MET A 1 21.61 -20.91 -9.36
N LYS A 2 20.33 -21.01 -9.75
CA LYS A 2 19.96 -20.98 -11.18
C LYS A 2 20.07 -19.52 -11.61
N THR A 3 21.06 -19.19 -12.42
CA THR A 3 21.21 -17.84 -12.98
C THR A 3 19.96 -17.56 -13.80
N MET A 4 19.17 -16.56 -13.39
CA MET A 4 18.04 -16.13 -14.18
C MET A 4 18.60 -15.42 -15.40
N ASP A 5 18.15 -15.81 -16.60
CA ASP A 5 18.50 -15.08 -17.82
C ASP A 5 18.08 -13.61 -17.68
N ARG A 6 18.87 -12.71 -18.26
CA ARG A 6 18.65 -11.26 -18.21
C ARG A 6 17.24 -10.88 -18.63
N GLY A 7 16.69 -11.54 -19.64
CA GLY A 7 15.31 -11.33 -20.08
C GLY A 7 14.27 -11.62 -18.98
N ALA A 8 14.50 -12.66 -18.18
CA ALA A 8 13.66 -13.01 -17.04
C ALA A 8 13.76 -11.97 -15.91
N LEU A 9 14.97 -11.46 -15.62
CA LEU A 9 15.18 -10.41 -14.61
C LEU A 9 14.46 -9.11 -15.00
N ILE A 10 14.57 -8.68 -16.26
CA ILE A 10 13.86 -7.48 -16.75
C ILE A 10 12.34 -7.66 -16.67
N THR A 11 11.84 -8.85 -17.01
CA THR A 11 10.41 -9.16 -16.90
C THR A 11 9.94 -9.10 -15.45
N GLU A 12 10.69 -9.68 -14.52
CA GLU A 12 10.40 -9.62 -13.07
C GLU A 12 10.39 -8.18 -12.55
N ALA A 13 11.40 -7.36 -12.91
CA ALA A 13 11.46 -5.96 -12.53
C ALA A 13 10.24 -5.16 -13.05
N ALA A 14 9.79 -5.43 -14.28
CA ALA A 14 8.58 -4.81 -14.84
C ALA A 14 7.31 -5.22 -14.08
N MET A 15 7.18 -6.50 -13.72
CA MET A 15 6.05 -7.00 -12.92
C MET A 15 6.03 -6.35 -11.53
N GLN A 16 7.18 -6.29 -10.85
CA GLN A 16 7.27 -5.65 -9.53
C GLN A 16 7.03 -4.14 -9.59
N THR A 17 7.47 -3.46 -10.65
CA THR A 17 7.16 -2.04 -10.89
C THR A 17 5.65 -1.80 -10.99
N LYS A 18 4.94 -2.67 -11.74
CA LYS A 18 3.47 -2.61 -11.84
C LYS A 18 2.80 -2.87 -10.49
N MET A 19 3.30 -3.84 -9.72
CA MET A 19 2.81 -4.13 -8.38
C MET A 19 2.97 -2.92 -7.44
N VAL A 20 4.16 -2.29 -7.39
CA VAL A 20 4.43 -1.11 -6.57
C VAL A 20 3.49 0.04 -6.93
N ARG A 21 3.27 0.29 -8.22
CA ARG A 21 2.32 1.33 -8.68
C ARG A 21 0.88 1.05 -8.23
N ASN A 22 0.48 -0.22 -8.19
CA ASN A 22 -0.83 -0.59 -7.65
C ASN A 22 -0.89 -0.39 -6.12
N LEU A 23 0.16 -0.74 -5.39
CA LEU A 23 0.26 -0.49 -3.95
C LEU A 23 0.19 1.01 -3.62
N GLU A 24 0.83 1.87 -4.43
CA GLU A 24 0.73 3.33 -4.27
C GLU A 24 -0.72 3.81 -4.40
N ARG A 25 -1.50 3.28 -5.35
CA ARG A 25 -2.93 3.57 -5.48
C ARG A 25 -3.73 3.09 -4.27
N TRP A 26 -3.47 1.85 -3.82
CA TRP A 26 -4.12 1.30 -2.63
C TRP A 26 -3.80 2.10 -1.38
N PHE A 27 -2.56 2.58 -1.24
CA PHE A 27 -2.17 3.44 -0.13
C PHE A 27 -3.00 4.73 -0.09
N SER A 28 -3.15 5.42 -1.23
CA SER A 28 -3.99 6.62 -1.32
C SER A 28 -5.46 6.33 -0.98
N LEU A 29 -6.01 5.21 -1.48
CA LEU A 29 -7.39 4.81 -1.17
C LEU A 29 -7.59 4.52 0.33
N LEU A 30 -6.63 3.83 0.95
CA LEU A 30 -6.69 3.51 2.38
C LEU A 30 -6.60 4.76 3.26
N LEU A 31 -5.77 5.74 2.89
CA LEU A 31 -5.73 7.03 3.58
C LEU A 31 -7.05 7.81 3.41
N ALA A 32 -7.64 7.80 2.21
CA ALA A 32 -8.95 8.43 1.98
C ALA A 32 -10.06 7.77 2.81
N LEU A 33 -10.10 6.43 2.86
CA LEU A 33 -11.03 5.67 3.70
C LEU A 33 -10.84 5.97 5.19
N SER A 34 -9.58 6.09 5.63
CA SER A 34 -9.28 6.48 7.00
C SER A 34 -9.82 7.88 7.32
N GLY A 35 -9.64 8.84 6.41
CA GLY A 35 -10.20 10.19 6.52
C GLY A 35 -11.73 10.20 6.59
N ILE A 36 -12.41 9.39 5.78
CA ILE A 36 -13.87 9.22 5.86
C ILE A 36 -14.30 8.71 7.23
N GLY A 37 -13.57 7.74 7.79
CA GLY A 37 -13.82 7.25 9.16
C GLY A 37 -13.71 8.36 10.21
N VAL A 38 -12.71 9.25 10.08
CA VAL A 38 -12.55 10.43 10.96
C VAL A 38 -13.74 11.40 10.82
N VAL A 39 -14.24 11.62 9.61
CA VAL A 39 -15.44 12.44 9.39
C VAL A 39 -16.66 11.84 10.10
N PHE A 40 -16.82 10.52 10.08
CA PHE A 40 -17.90 9.84 10.80
C PHE A 40 -17.76 9.96 12.33
N LEU A 41 -16.53 9.88 12.85
CA LEU A 41 -16.25 10.14 14.27
C LEU A 41 -16.68 11.56 14.68
N TRP A 42 -16.27 12.56 13.89
CA TRP A 42 -16.62 13.96 14.13
C TRP A 42 -18.13 14.20 14.04
N TRP A 43 -18.79 13.70 12.99
CA TRP A 43 -20.24 13.84 12.80
C TRP A 43 -21.02 13.16 13.93
N GLY A 44 -20.63 11.93 14.28
CA GLY A 44 -21.25 11.16 15.36
C GLY A 44 -21.13 11.84 16.71
N ALA A 45 -20.01 12.52 16.99
CA ALA A 45 -19.84 13.30 18.21
C ALA A 45 -20.79 14.52 18.31
N ASN A 46 -21.30 15.01 17.18
CA ASN A 46 -22.22 16.16 17.11
C ASN A 46 -23.70 15.77 16.93
N ASN A 47 -24.03 14.47 16.87
CA ASN A 47 -25.39 13.99 16.62
C ASN A 47 -25.77 12.83 17.56
N GLU A 48 -26.53 13.13 18.62
CA GLU A 48 -26.90 12.16 19.67
C GLU A 48 -27.69 10.95 19.13
N ASN A 49 -28.56 11.16 18.13
CA ASN A 49 -29.41 10.12 17.56
C ASN A 49 -28.64 8.97 16.89
N PHE A 50 -27.45 9.25 16.35
CA PHE A 50 -26.64 8.26 15.62
C PHE A 50 -25.23 8.10 16.18
N GLN A 51 -24.95 8.68 17.35
CA GLN A 51 -23.63 8.77 17.94
C GLN A 51 -22.92 7.41 18.03
N ARG A 52 -23.54 6.41 18.67
CA ARG A 52 -22.90 5.10 18.86
C ARG A 52 -22.60 4.40 17.54
N LEU A 53 -23.53 4.42 16.59
CA LEU A 53 -23.38 3.76 15.30
C LEU A 53 -22.23 4.40 14.49
N MET A 54 -22.22 5.74 14.41
CA MET A 54 -21.22 6.48 13.64
C MET A 54 -19.84 6.44 14.29
N GLN A 55 -19.78 6.46 15.62
CA GLN A 55 -18.50 6.38 16.34
C GLN A 55 -17.86 5.00 16.21
N VAL A 56 -18.62 3.91 16.38
CA VAL A 56 -18.08 2.55 16.24
C VAL A 56 -17.68 2.28 14.79
N SER A 57 -18.57 2.53 13.83
CA SER A 57 -18.27 2.27 12.41
C SER A 57 -17.14 3.16 11.87
N GLY A 58 -17.16 4.46 12.18
CA GLY A 58 -16.13 5.41 11.78
C GLY A 58 -14.78 5.09 12.41
N GLY A 59 -14.76 4.76 13.71
CA GLY A 59 -13.55 4.38 14.44
C GLY A 59 -12.93 3.09 13.89
N SER A 60 -13.74 2.05 13.69
CA SER A 60 -13.27 0.78 13.11
C SER A 60 -12.73 0.99 11.69
N LEU A 61 -13.42 1.77 10.85
CA LEU A 61 -12.97 2.08 9.49
C LEU A 61 -11.66 2.86 9.48
N ALA A 62 -11.53 3.87 10.35
CA ALA A 62 -10.35 4.71 10.46
C ALA A 62 -9.11 3.90 10.85
N VAL A 63 -9.23 3.09 11.92
CA VAL A 63 -8.13 2.28 12.46
C VAL A 63 -7.73 1.17 11.49
N ALA A 64 -8.69 0.43 10.94
CA ALA A 64 -8.40 -0.66 10.02
C ALA A 64 -7.73 -0.15 8.74
N SER A 65 -8.26 0.94 8.16
CA SER A 65 -7.72 1.51 6.91
C SER A 65 -6.34 2.11 7.12
N PHE A 66 -6.11 2.81 8.24
CA PHE A 66 -4.80 3.35 8.58
C PHE A 66 -3.77 2.24 8.83
N GLY A 67 -4.14 1.21 9.60
CA GLY A 67 -3.28 0.04 9.83
C GLY A 67 -2.88 -0.65 8.53
N ALA A 68 -3.84 -0.87 7.63
CA ALA A 68 -3.58 -1.41 6.30
C ALA A 68 -2.65 -0.49 5.47
N ALA A 69 -2.83 0.83 5.55
CA ALA A 69 -1.98 1.80 4.84
C ALA A 69 -0.51 1.68 5.29
N LEU A 70 -0.24 1.45 6.58
CA LEU A 70 1.13 1.23 7.08
C LEU A 70 1.76 -0.03 6.51
N ILE A 71 1.00 -1.12 6.40
CA ILE A 71 1.46 -2.38 5.78
C ILE A 71 1.77 -2.16 4.30
N VAL A 72 0.86 -1.49 3.57
CA VAL A 72 1.05 -1.16 2.15
C VAL A 72 2.27 -0.26 1.95
N LYS A 73 2.47 0.75 2.81
CA LYS A 73 3.66 1.63 2.77
C LYS A 73 4.95 0.83 2.91
N LYS A 74 5.00 -0.14 3.82
CA LYS A 74 6.13 -1.06 3.95
C LYS A 74 6.33 -1.90 2.69
N GLY A 75 5.23 -2.42 2.12
CA GLY A 75 5.25 -3.16 0.85
C GLY A 75 5.82 -2.34 -0.31
N ILE A 76 5.47 -1.06 -0.42
CA ILE A 76 6.01 -0.14 -1.43
C ILE A 76 7.53 0.01 -1.27
N SER A 77 8.00 0.25 -0.03
CA SER A 77 9.43 0.41 0.26
C SER A 77 10.22 -0.84 -0.15
N ASN A 78 9.75 -2.01 0.29
CA ASN A 78 10.39 -3.29 -0.02
C ASN A 78 10.36 -3.59 -1.53
N GLY A 79 9.25 -3.28 -2.21
CA GLY A 79 9.11 -3.49 -3.65
C GLY A 79 10.09 -2.63 -4.45
N LYS A 80 10.29 -1.35 -4.06
CA LYS A 80 11.28 -0.46 -4.70
C LYS A 80 12.71 -1.00 -4.54
N GLU A 81 13.06 -1.47 -3.34
CA GLU A 81 14.36 -2.08 -3.06
C GLU A 81 14.57 -3.37 -3.87
N ASN A 82 13.53 -4.20 -4.01
CA ASN A 82 13.62 -5.44 -4.80
C ASN A 82 13.81 -5.16 -6.29
N ILE A 83 13.10 -4.18 -6.86
CA ILE A 83 13.30 -3.75 -8.26
C ILE A 83 14.74 -3.31 -8.47
N GLU A 84 15.28 -2.49 -7.58
CA GLU A 84 16.67 -2.01 -7.68
C GLU A 84 17.68 -3.16 -7.64
N LYS A 85 17.50 -4.13 -6.73
CA LYS A 85 18.34 -5.34 -6.66
C LYS A 85 18.30 -6.14 -7.96
N ILE A 86 17.11 -6.34 -8.53
CA ILE A 86 16.94 -7.11 -9.79
C ILE A 86 17.62 -6.39 -10.95
N LEU A 87 17.46 -5.07 -11.06
CA LEU A 87 18.09 -4.29 -12.13
C LEU A 87 19.62 -4.32 -12.04
N ARG A 88 20.18 -4.20 -10.82
CA ARG A 88 21.63 -4.32 -10.60
C ARG A 88 22.15 -5.70 -11.02
N LEU A 89 21.42 -6.77 -10.72
CA LEU A 89 21.78 -8.13 -11.16
C LEU A 89 21.73 -8.27 -12.69
N ALA A 90 20.72 -7.68 -13.33
CA ALA A 90 20.59 -7.71 -14.79
C ALA A 90 21.68 -6.91 -15.54
N GLU A 91 22.25 -5.88 -14.88
CA GLU A 91 23.38 -5.11 -15.39
C GLU A 91 24.71 -5.85 -15.20
N SER A 92 24.91 -6.49 -14.04
CA SER A 92 26.11 -7.28 -13.79
C SER A 92 26.21 -8.52 -14.68
N ASP A 93 25.09 -9.14 -15.07
CA ASP A 93 25.07 -10.28 -15.99
C ASP A 93 25.43 -9.90 -17.45
N TYR A 94 25.51 -8.60 -17.76
CA TYR A 94 25.88 -8.09 -19.09
C TYR A 94 27.38 -7.73 -19.21
N SER A 95 28.08 -7.60 -18.07
CA SER A 95 29.51 -7.20 -18.00
C SER A 95 30.43 -8.42 -17.96
#